data_AF-A0A529L9B3-F1
#
_entry.id   AF-A0A529L9B3-F1
#
_cell.length_a   1.000
_cell.length_b   1.000
_cell.length_c   1.000
_cell.angle_alpha   90.00
_cell.angle_beta   90.00
_cell.angle_gamma   90.00
#
_symmetry.space_group_name_H-M   'P 1'
#
loop_
_entity.id
_entity.type
_entity.pdbx_description
1 polymer ?
#
loop_
_entity_poly.entity_id
_entity_poly.type
_entity_poly.pdbx_seq_one_letter_code
_entity_poly.pdbx_strand_id
1 'polypeptide(L)' 'DRRDRRQRGCTEDRALDKADRMGIRRARIESVGRREITVRGRQGGDRVRVTFGTERGCPILDRE' A
#
# COMPACT_ATOMS: atom_id res chain seq x y z
N ASP A 1 -12.32 -16.64 3.30
CA ASP A 1 -11.10 -16.52 4.13
C ASP A 1 -9.86 -16.13 3.32
N ARG A 2 -9.62 -14.83 3.07
CA ARG A 2 -8.41 -14.34 2.38
C ARG A 2 -7.24 -14.05 3.36
N ARG A 3 -7.07 -14.85 4.42
CA ARG A 3 -6.13 -14.52 5.51
C ARG A 3 -4.74 -15.17 5.42
N ASP A 4 -4.39 -15.87 4.34
CA ASP A 4 -3.17 -16.72 4.33
C ASP A 4 -2.26 -16.66 3.09
N ARG A 5 -1.96 -15.47 2.54
CA ARG A 5 -0.76 -15.28 1.68
C ARG A 5 0.38 -14.57 2.40
N ARG A 6 0.55 -14.88 3.69
CA ARG A 6 1.35 -14.12 4.66
C ARG A 6 2.86 -14.01 4.39
N GLN A 7 3.48 -14.60 3.36
CA GLN A 7 4.92 -14.87 3.47
C GLN A 7 5.82 -14.69 2.23
N ARG A 8 5.37 -14.21 1.06
CA ARG A 8 6.29 -14.05 -0.10
C ARG A 8 6.46 -12.64 -0.68
N GLY A 9 5.51 -11.73 -0.50
CA GLY A 9 5.66 -10.35 -1.00
C GLY A 9 4.65 -9.36 -0.43
N CYS A 10 4.67 -8.15 -0.96
CA CYS A 10 3.62 -7.16 -0.79
C CYS A 10 2.55 -7.35 -1.87
N THR A 11 1.33 -7.65 -1.44
CA THR A 11 0.14 -7.72 -2.30
C THR A 11 -0.67 -6.44 -2.16
N GLU A 12 -1.66 -6.24 -3.03
CA GLU A 12 -2.57 -5.09 -3.00
C GLU A 12 -3.25 -4.95 -1.63
N ASP A 13 -3.84 -6.02 -1.10
CA ASP A 13 -4.46 -6.02 0.23
C ASP A 13 -3.46 -5.62 1.33
N ARG A 14 -2.21 -6.10 1.24
CA ARG A 14 -1.15 -5.74 2.19
C ARG A 14 -0.72 -4.28 2.09
N ALA A 15 -0.67 -3.74 0.88
CA ALA A 15 -0.37 -2.33 0.64
C ALA A 15 -1.48 -1.45 1.23
N LEU A 16 -2.75 -1.84 1.07
CA LEU A 16 -3.88 -1.16 1.70
C LEU A 16 -3.83 -1.24 3.23
N ASP A 17 -3.61 -2.42 3.80
CA ASP A 17 -3.46 -2.60 5.25
C ASP A 17 -2.26 -1.81 5.81
N LYS A 18 -1.17 -1.71 5.05
CA LYS A 18 -0.01 -0.90 5.45
C LYS A 18 -0.32 0.59 5.37
N ALA A 19 -0.99 1.05 4.32
CA ALA A 19 -1.44 2.43 4.18
C ALA A 19 -2.38 2.85 5.31
N ASP A 20 -3.34 1.99 5.68
CA ASP A 20 -4.26 2.26 6.79
C ASP A 20 -3.51 2.36 8.13
N ARG A 21 -2.55 1.47 8.38
CA ARG A 21 -1.65 1.56 9.56
C ARG A 21 -0.75 2.80 9.56
N MET A 22 -0.42 3.36 8.39
CA MET A 22 0.28 4.64 8.28
C MET A 22 -0.64 5.85 8.50
N GLY A 23 -1.94 5.64 8.76
CA GLY A 23 -2.93 6.69 8.95
C GLY A 23 -3.51 7.25 7.65
N ILE A 24 -3.33 6.54 6.52
CA ILE A 24 -3.92 6.93 5.24
C ILE A 24 -5.35 6.40 5.17
N ARG A 25 -6.30 7.31 5.32
CA ARG A 25 -7.72 6.97 5.24
C ARG A 25 -8.21 6.92 3.81
N ARG A 26 -9.28 6.12 3.60
CA ARG A 26 -9.87 5.87 2.28
C ARG A 26 -8.81 5.39 1.27
N ALA A 27 -7.85 4.60 1.74
CA ALA A 27 -6.80 4.02 0.92
C ALA A 27 -7.41 3.19 -0.21
N ARG A 28 -6.95 3.42 -1.44
CA ARG A 28 -7.34 2.67 -2.64
C ARG A 28 -6.12 2.46 -3.52
N ILE A 29 -6.07 1.31 -4.19
CA ILE A 29 -5.07 1.06 -5.23
C ILE A 29 -5.27 2.07 -6.35
N GLU A 30 -4.23 2.83 -6.68
CA GLU A 30 -4.19 3.70 -7.85
C GLU A 30 -3.61 2.95 -9.05
N SER A 31 -2.50 2.22 -8.85
CA SER A 31 -1.85 1.42 -9.87
C SER A 31 -1.13 0.21 -9.27
N VAL A 32 -0.99 -0.84 -10.08
CA VAL A 32 -0.22 -2.04 -9.76
C VAL A 32 0.79 -2.25 -10.88
N GLY A 33 2.05 -2.03 -10.57
CA GLY A 33 3.17 -2.30 -11.45
C GLY A 33 3.73 -3.71 -11.25
N ARG A 34 4.75 -4.05 -12.04
CA ARG A 34 5.43 -5.36 -11.92
C ARG A 34 6.19 -5.51 -10.61
N ARG A 35 6.67 -4.40 -10.03
CA ARG A 35 7.52 -4.39 -8.83
C ARG A 35 7.02 -3.44 -7.74
N GLU A 36 5.96 -2.68 -8.01
CA GLU A 36 5.45 -1.63 -7.12
C GLU A 36 3.92 -1.58 -7.12
N ILE A 37 3.34 -1.03 -6.05
CA ILE A 37 1.91 -0.86 -5.85
C ILE A 37 1.70 0.54 -5.30
N THR A 38 1.01 1.39 -6.06
CA THR A 38 0.71 2.75 -5.65
C THR A 38 -0.68 2.79 -5.02
N VAL A 39 -0.74 3.35 -3.81
CA VAL A 39 -1.95 3.55 -3.03
C VAL A 39 -2.19 5.04 -2.87
N ARG A 40 -3.40 5.47 -3.19
CA ARG A 40 -3.83 6.84 -2.91
C ARG A 40 -4.80 6.87 -1.74
N GLY A 41 -4.81 7.96 -1.01
CA GLY A 41 -5.77 8.16 0.07
C GLY A 41 -5.73 9.58 0.62
N ARG A 42 -6.06 9.71 1.89
CA ARG A 42 -6.01 10.98 2.61
C ARG A 42 -5.33 10.86 3.96
N GLN A 43 -4.50 11.82 4.29
CA GLN A 43 -3.90 11.97 5.61
C GLN A 43 -3.97 13.44 6.02
N GLY A 44 -4.43 13.74 7.24
CA GLY A 44 -4.51 15.12 7.73
C GLY A 44 -5.51 16.04 7.02
N GLY A 45 -6.26 15.54 6.02
CA GLY A 45 -7.16 16.34 5.18
C GLY A 45 -6.67 16.44 3.74
N ASP A 46 -5.37 16.24 3.52
CA ASP A 46 -4.72 16.28 2.22
C ASP A 46 -4.81 14.96 1.49
N ARG A 47 -4.74 15.03 0.15
CA ARG A 47 -4.62 13.84 -0.69
C ARG A 47 -3.17 13.41 -0.70
N VAL A 48 -2.94 12.14 -0.40
CA VAL A 48 -1.59 11.56 -0.37
C VAL A 48 -1.51 10.35 -1.28
N ARG A 49 -0.32 10.10 -1.80
CA ARG A 49 0.02 8.92 -2.59
C ARG A 49 1.21 8.24 -1.94
N VAL A 50 1.16 6.91 -1.83
CA VAL A 50 2.28 6.11 -1.33
C VAL A 50 2.50 4.94 -2.26
N THR A 51 3.73 4.78 -2.71
CA THR A 51 4.15 3.66 -3.54
C THR A 51 4.90 2.65 -2.69
N PHE A 52 4.42 1.41 -2.70
CA PHE A 52 5.02 0.29 -1.99
C PHE A 52 5.73 -0.65 -2.96
N GLY A 53 6.88 -1.18 -2.57
CA GLY A 53 7.53 -2.27 -3.28
C GLY A 53 6.79 -3.59 -3.03
N THR A 54 6.79 -4.46 -4.04
CA THR A 54 6.22 -5.83 -3.99
C THR A 54 7.06 -6.82 -3.15
N GLU A 55 8.20 -6.36 -2.65
CA GLU A 55 9.12 -7.14 -1.84
C GLU A 55 8.58 -7.43 -0.43
N ARG A 56 9.27 -8.30 0.31
CA ARG A 56 8.90 -8.64 1.68
C ARG A 56 8.93 -7.39 2.56
N GLY A 57 7.89 -7.21 3.37
CA GLY A 57 7.76 -6.05 4.26
C GLY A 57 7.12 -4.81 3.62
N CYS A 58 6.76 -4.86 2.32
CA CYS A 58 6.14 -3.75 1.60
C CYS A 58 6.95 -2.45 1.73
N PRO A 59 8.24 -2.40 1.35
CA PRO A 59 9.05 -1.19 1.52
C PRO A 59 8.35 0.02 0.89
N ILE A 60 8.43 1.19 1.52
CA ILE A 60 7.90 2.42 0.93
C ILE A 60 8.96 2.90 -0.06
N LEU A 61 8.60 2.96 -1.33
CA LEU A 61 9.48 3.48 -2.40
C LEU A 61 9.32 4.99 -2.53
N ASP A 62 8.09 5.47 -2.38
CA ASP A 62 7.77 6.89 -2.57
C ASP A 62 6.54 7.31 -1.76
N ARG A 63 6.47 8.60 -1.40
CA ARG A 63 5.36 9.20 -0.66
C ARG A 63 5.20 10.69 -1.01
N GLU A 64 4.04 11.02 -1.56
CA GLU A 64 3.60 12.37 -1.94
C GLU A 64 2.37 12.81 -1.14
#